data_AF-A0A967E988-F1
#
_entry.id   AF-A0A967E988-F1
#
_cell.length_a   1.000
_cell.length_b   1.000
_cell.length_c   1.000
_cell.angle_alpha   90.00
_cell.angle_beta   90.00
_cell.angle_gamma   90.00
#
_symmetry.space_group_name_H-M   'P 1'
#
loop_
_entity.id
_entity.type
_entity.pdbx_description
1 polymer ?
#
loop_
_entity_poly.entity_id
_entity_poly.type
_entity_poly.pdbx_seq_one_letter_code
_entity_poly.pdbx_strand_id
1 'polypeptide(L)'
;MKHSRWQVLRYSYYVLLGGVFTGMNCHQAAQSIYRKGLKYSKTKSAPGFIRLFTTSIANEQYHSGDKESAIELMKDLVQRYPEEPSPHHSLAILYIRFSEYPKAVQHLETARQLEKNPKRLEEINNDLASVHSILKRSSPKCAP
;
A
#
# COMPACT_ATOMS: atom_id res chain seq x y z
N MET A 1 23.39 18.13 -14.54
CA MET A 1 22.86 16.79 -14.89
C MET A 1 23.47 15.61 -14.09
N LYS A 2 24.60 15.73 -13.37
CA LYS A 2 25.21 14.61 -12.63
C LYS A 2 24.47 14.21 -11.33
N HIS A 3 23.69 15.11 -10.72
CA HIS A 3 23.04 14.85 -9.42
C HIS A 3 21.82 13.91 -9.47
N SER A 4 21.17 13.72 -10.63
CA SER A 4 19.97 12.89 -10.75
C SER A 4 20.29 11.37 -10.77
N ARG A 5 21.37 10.97 -11.45
CA ARG A 5 21.76 9.54 -11.57
C ARG A 5 22.16 8.92 -10.22
N TRP A 6 22.84 9.68 -9.36
CA TRP A 6 23.21 9.22 -8.02
C TRP A 6 22.00 9.12 -7.08
N GLN A 7 20.96 9.94 -7.29
CA GLN A 7 19.73 9.85 -6.52
C GLN A 7 18.98 8.56 -6.87
N VAL A 8 18.83 8.27 -8.16
CA VAL A 8 18.18 7.03 -8.62
C VAL A 8 18.93 5.79 -8.11
N LEU A 9 20.26 5.75 -8.27
CA LEU A 9 21.09 4.65 -7.73
C LEU A 9 20.91 4.47 -6.22
N ARG A 10 20.82 5.58 -5.49
CA ARG A 10 20.60 5.55 -4.04
C ARG A 10 19.21 5.05 -3.68
N TYR A 11 18.17 5.41 -4.43
CA TYR A 11 16.83 4.85 -4.22
C TYR A 11 16.80 3.36 -4.53
N SER A 12 17.37 2.96 -5.67
CA SER A 12 17.49 1.55 -6.05
C SER A 12 18.23 0.75 -4.98
N TYR A 13 19.28 1.30 -4.38
CA TYR A 13 19.97 0.67 -3.25
C TYR A 13 19.02 0.41 -2.07
N TYR A 14 18.24 1.40 -1.62
CA TYR A 14 17.32 1.21 -0.51
C TYR A 14 16.16 0.26 -0.86
N VAL A 15 15.68 0.27 -2.09
CA VAL A 15 14.64 -0.65 -2.57
C VAL A 15 15.16 -2.10 -2.54
N LEU A 16 16.32 -2.33 -3.14
CA LEU A 16 16.92 -3.66 -3.24
C LEU A 16 17.31 -4.20 -1.86
N LEU A 17 18.01 -3.39 -1.06
CA LEU A 17 18.44 -3.80 0.27
C LEU A 17 17.25 -4.08 1.19
N GLY A 18 16.22 -3.23 1.15
CA GLY A 18 15.00 -3.47 1.92
C GLY A 18 14.32 -4.77 1.50
N GLY A 19 14.24 -5.04 0.19
CA GLY A 19 13.65 -6.28 -0.33
C GLY A 19 14.42 -7.54 0.07
N VAL A 20 15.75 -7.46 0.17
CA VAL A 20 16.58 -8.57 0.70
C VAL A 20 16.22 -8.84 2.17
N PHE A 21 16.08 -7.80 3.00
CA PHE A 21 15.68 -7.98 4.40
C PHE A 21 14.24 -8.49 4.55
N THR A 22 13.32 -8.05 3.70
CA THR A 22 11.96 -8.60 3.63
C THR A 22 11.99 -10.11 3.33
N GLY A 23 12.81 -10.54 2.35
CA GLY A 23 12.97 -11.96 2.02
C GLY A 23 13.59 -12.79 3.15
N MET A 24 14.35 -12.17 4.04
CA MET A 24 14.90 -12.78 5.25
C MET A 24 13.94 -12.75 6.46
N ASN A 25 12.69 -12.30 6.28
CA ASN A 25 11.72 -12.03 7.35
C ASN A 25 12.24 -11.07 8.45
N CYS A 26 13.22 -10.24 8.13
CA CYS A 26 13.81 -9.26 9.05
C CYS A 26 13.01 -7.95 8.98
N HIS A 27 11.75 -7.97 9.40
CA HIS A 27 10.79 -6.87 9.20
C HIS A 27 11.28 -5.53 9.77
N GLN A 28 11.86 -5.51 10.97
CA GLN A 28 12.36 -4.28 11.59
C GLN A 28 13.56 -3.69 10.82
N ALA A 29 14.45 -4.55 10.31
CA ALA A 29 15.58 -4.13 9.50
C ALA A 29 15.10 -3.57 8.15
N ALA A 30 14.17 -4.27 7.48
CA ALA A 30 13.56 -3.83 6.24
C ALA A 30 12.90 -2.44 6.39
N GLN A 31 12.09 -2.25 7.43
CA GLN A 31 11.47 -0.97 7.74
C GLN A 31 12.50 0.15 7.93
N SER A 32 13.60 -0.12 8.65
CA SER A 32 14.67 0.88 8.85
C SER A 32 15.30 1.31 7.52
N ILE A 33 15.57 0.36 6.61
CA ILE A 33 16.13 0.65 5.29
C ILE A 33 15.15 1.45 4.43
N TYR A 34 13.88 1.06 4.38
CA TYR A 34 12.87 1.81 3.62
C TYR A 34 12.61 3.20 4.20
N ARG A 35 12.60 3.38 5.52
CA ARG A 35 12.48 4.71 6.16
C ARG A 35 13.63 5.63 5.79
N LYS A 36 14.86 5.11 5.68
CA LYS A 36 16.00 5.88 5.15
C LYS A 36 15.73 6.31 3.71
N GLY A 37 15.31 5.38 2.84
CA GLY A 37 14.92 5.68 1.46
C GLY A 37 13.84 6.76 1.35
N LEU A 38 12.80 6.67 2.18
CA LEU A 38 11.71 7.64 2.26
C LEU A 38 12.17 9.03 2.69
N LYS A 39 13.08 9.12 3.67
CA LYS A 39 13.66 10.40 4.10
C LYS A 39 14.34 11.11 2.93
N TYR A 40 15.15 10.38 2.15
CA TYR A 40 15.81 10.95 0.98
C TYR A 40 14.85 11.31 -0.15
N SER A 41 13.81 10.50 -0.40
CA SER A 41 12.85 10.77 -1.48
C SER A 41 11.95 11.98 -1.16
N LYS A 42 11.57 12.21 0.10
CA LYS A 42 10.87 13.42 0.54
C LYS A 42 11.70 14.68 0.33
N THR A 43 13.00 14.64 0.60
CA THR A 43 13.90 15.80 0.41
C THR A 43 14.11 16.18 -1.05
N LYS A 44 13.90 15.26 -1.99
CA LYS A 44 14.15 15.46 -3.43
C LYS A 44 12.88 15.38 -4.28
N SER A 45 11.71 15.41 -3.65
CA SER A 45 10.39 15.39 -4.30
C SER A 45 10.30 14.31 -5.39
N ALA A 46 10.43 13.04 -4.99
CA ALA A 46 10.29 11.90 -5.89
C ALA A 46 9.02 11.08 -5.55
N PRO A 47 7.82 11.48 -6.03
CA PRO A 47 6.53 10.91 -5.64
C PRO A 47 6.44 9.39 -5.81
N GLY A 48 6.95 8.85 -6.92
CA GLY A 48 6.92 7.40 -7.16
C GLY A 48 7.70 6.60 -6.11
N PHE A 49 8.85 7.11 -5.66
CA PHE A 49 9.64 6.47 -4.60
C PHE A 49 9.05 6.71 -3.20
N ILE A 50 8.42 7.88 -2.98
CA ILE A 50 7.65 8.12 -1.75
C ILE A 50 6.55 7.07 -1.62
N ARG A 51 5.76 6.85 -2.67
CA ARG A 51 4.73 5.80 -2.72
C ARG A 51 5.33 4.42 -2.47
N LEU A 52 6.35 4.04 -3.23
CA LEU A 52 7.00 2.73 -3.11
C LEU A 52 7.49 2.45 -1.68
N PHE A 53 8.30 3.34 -1.11
CA PHE A 53 8.83 3.13 0.23
C PHE A 53 7.74 3.11 1.30
N THR A 54 6.71 3.96 1.16
CA THR A 54 5.60 4.03 2.11
C THR A 54 4.78 2.74 2.09
N THR A 55 4.43 2.23 0.90
CA THR A 55 3.73 0.96 0.73
C THR A 55 4.57 -0.22 1.23
N SER A 56 5.88 -0.24 0.95
CA SER A 56 6.78 -1.28 1.48
C SER A 56 6.82 -1.29 3.00
N ILE A 57 6.95 -0.12 3.66
CA ILE A 57 6.93 -0.03 5.13
C ILE A 57 5.59 -0.52 5.69
N ALA A 58 4.46 -0.14 5.08
CA ALA A 58 3.14 -0.57 5.53
C ALA A 58 2.97 -2.10 5.43
N ASN A 59 3.49 -2.72 4.38
CA ASN A 59 3.50 -4.18 4.24
C ASN A 59 4.36 -4.84 5.32
N GLU A 60 5.55 -4.31 5.63
CA GLU A 60 6.37 -4.84 6.72
C GLU A 60 5.67 -4.69 8.09
N GLN A 61 4.96 -3.58 8.31
CA GLN A 61 4.20 -3.36 9.54
C GLN A 61 3.07 -4.36 9.69
N TYR A 62 2.35 -4.64 8.59
CA TYR A 62 1.38 -5.71 8.51
C TYR A 62 1.98 -7.07 8.91
N HIS A 63 3.15 -7.44 8.36
CA HIS A 63 3.81 -8.69 8.72
C HIS A 63 4.28 -8.75 10.18
N SER A 64 4.62 -7.60 10.76
CA SER A 64 4.94 -7.51 12.20
C SER A 64 3.70 -7.49 13.12
N GLY A 65 2.48 -7.51 12.57
CA GLY A 65 1.22 -7.46 13.34
C GLY A 65 0.81 -6.06 13.80
N ASP A 66 1.54 -5.01 13.42
CA ASP A 66 1.25 -3.62 13.77
C ASP A 66 0.23 -3.03 12.78
N LYS A 67 -1.04 -3.32 13.06
CA LYS A 67 -2.18 -2.93 12.23
C LYS A 67 -2.34 -1.41 12.17
N GLU A 68 -2.31 -0.76 13.32
CA GLU A 68 -2.59 0.65 13.48
C GLU A 68 -1.55 1.47 12.70
N SER A 69 -0.26 1.16 12.85
CA SER A 69 0.78 1.90 12.15
C SER A 69 0.73 1.71 10.64
N ALA A 70 0.42 0.50 10.16
CA ALA A 70 0.31 0.21 8.73
C ALA A 70 -0.84 1.02 8.08
N ILE A 71 -2.00 1.08 8.76
CA ILE A 71 -3.17 1.82 8.29
C ILE A 71 -2.90 3.32 8.30
N GLU A 72 -2.35 3.86 9.39
CA GLU A 72 -2.07 5.31 9.49
C GLU A 72 -1.07 5.77 8.43
N LEU A 73 -0.04 4.96 8.16
CA LEU A 73 0.94 5.27 7.12
C LEU A 73 0.31 5.31 5.72
N MET A 74 -0.61 4.39 5.43
CA MET A 74 -1.33 4.36 4.16
C MET A 74 -2.40 5.45 4.04
N LYS A 75 -3.03 5.87 5.14
CA LYS A 75 -3.91 7.05 5.16
C LYS A 75 -3.16 8.33 4.81
N ASP A 76 -1.98 8.56 5.38
CA ASP A 76 -1.10 9.69 5.03
C ASP A 76 -0.78 9.67 3.52
N LEU A 77 -0.56 8.48 2.95
CA LEU A 77 -0.29 8.33 1.52
C LEU A 77 -1.52 8.70 0.66
N VAL A 78 -2.71 8.25 1.04
CA VAL A 78 -3.97 8.62 0.38
C VAL A 78 -4.22 10.13 0.46
N GLN A 79 -3.95 10.76 1.61
CA GLN A 79 -4.11 12.21 1.77
C GLN A 79 -3.18 13.01 0.86
N ARG A 80 -1.96 12.51 0.61
CA ARG A 80 -0.98 13.15 -0.29
C ARG A 80 -1.28 12.94 -1.76
N TYR A 81 -1.88 11.80 -2.11
CA TYR A 81 -2.17 11.39 -3.48
C TYR A 81 -3.62 10.95 -3.64
N PRO A 82 -4.60 11.83 -3.39
CA PRO A 82 -6.01 11.46 -3.32
C PRO A 82 -6.60 11.05 -4.68
N GLU A 83 -6.03 11.53 -5.78
CA GLU A 83 -6.47 11.25 -7.15
C GLU A 83 -5.76 10.06 -7.80
N GLU A 84 -4.85 9.39 -7.08
CA GLU A 84 -4.19 8.20 -7.58
C GLU A 84 -4.94 6.93 -7.15
N PRO A 85 -5.18 5.97 -8.05
CA PRO A 85 -5.87 4.72 -7.68
C PRO A 85 -5.03 3.83 -6.76
N SER A 86 -3.69 3.83 -6.91
CA SER A 86 -2.81 2.88 -6.22
C SER A 86 -2.78 3.01 -4.70
N PRO A 87 -2.70 4.22 -4.09
CA PRO A 87 -2.79 4.38 -2.64
C PRO A 87 -4.12 3.89 -2.06
N HIS A 88 -5.25 4.19 -2.74
CA HIS A 88 -6.57 3.71 -2.32
C HIS A 88 -6.66 2.19 -2.38
N HIS A 89 -6.24 1.58 -3.50
CA HIS A 89 -6.21 0.12 -3.64
C HIS A 89 -5.35 -0.54 -2.56
N SER A 90 -4.13 -0.03 -2.34
CA SER A 90 -3.21 -0.58 -1.34
C SER A 90 -3.77 -0.46 0.09
N LEU A 91 -4.42 0.65 0.44
CA LEU A 91 -5.07 0.81 1.74
C LEU A 91 -6.27 -0.15 1.88
N ALA A 92 -7.02 -0.37 0.80
CA ALA A 92 -8.09 -1.36 0.80
C ALA A 92 -7.58 -2.77 1.04
N ILE A 93 -6.47 -3.17 0.40
CA ILE A 93 -5.85 -4.49 0.64
C ILE A 93 -5.47 -4.66 2.11
N LEU A 94 -4.92 -3.63 2.76
CA LEU A 94 -4.67 -3.71 4.21
C LEU A 94 -5.96 -3.90 5.01
N TYR A 95 -7.02 -3.16 4.69
CA TYR A 95 -8.32 -3.35 5.35
C TYR A 95 -8.89 -4.76 5.12
N ILE A 96 -8.73 -5.35 3.92
CA ILE A 96 -9.13 -6.75 3.66
C ILE A 96 -8.36 -7.71 4.56
N ARG A 97 -7.04 -7.55 4.65
CA ARG A 97 -6.17 -8.40 5.47
C ARG A 97 -6.51 -8.31 6.96
N PHE A 98 -7.00 -7.16 7.40
CA PHE A 98 -7.47 -6.93 8.77
C PHE A 98 -8.98 -7.15 8.95
N SER A 99 -9.65 -7.77 7.98
CA SER A 99 -11.09 -8.07 7.98
C SER A 99 -12.02 -6.86 8.14
N GLU A 100 -11.54 -5.65 7.85
CA GLU A 100 -12.33 -4.41 7.82
C GLU A 100 -12.99 -4.22 6.45
N TYR A 101 -13.76 -5.21 6.03
CA TYR A 101 -14.36 -5.30 4.70
C TYR A 101 -15.17 -4.06 4.28
N PRO A 102 -15.98 -3.41 5.13
CA PRO A 102 -16.71 -2.21 4.73
C PRO A 102 -15.78 -1.04 4.33
N LYS A 103 -14.68 -0.84 5.06
CA LYS A 103 -13.68 0.19 4.73
C LYS A 103 -12.89 -0.18 3.48
N ALA A 104 -12.61 -1.46 3.28
CA ALA A 104 -11.98 -1.94 2.06
C ALA A 104 -12.82 -1.61 0.82
N VAL A 105 -14.14 -1.86 0.86
CA VAL A 105 -15.05 -1.54 -0.25
C VAL A 105 -15.01 -0.05 -0.60
N GLN A 106 -15.05 0.85 0.39
CA GLN A 106 -15.00 2.30 0.14
C GLN A 106 -13.74 2.72 -0.64
N HIS A 107 -12.58 2.20 -0.24
CA HIS A 107 -11.32 2.53 -0.91
C HIS A 107 -11.16 1.82 -2.26
N LEU A 108 -11.63 0.59 -2.41
CA LEU A 108 -11.67 -0.09 -3.71
C LEU A 108 -12.58 0.64 -4.71
N GLU A 109 -13.73 1.11 -4.27
CA GLU A 109 -14.65 1.90 -5.10
C GLU A 109 -14.02 3.21 -5.57
N THR A 110 -13.32 3.89 -4.67
CA THR A 110 -12.56 5.10 -5.03
C THR A 110 -11.44 4.77 -6.02
N ALA A 111 -10.69 3.69 -5.79
CA ALA A 111 -9.65 3.23 -6.71
C ALA A 111 -10.23 2.89 -8.09
N ARG A 112 -11.39 2.22 -8.14
CA ARG A 112 -12.12 1.86 -9.37
C ARG A 112 -12.50 3.09 -10.20
N GLN A 113 -12.97 4.15 -9.54
CA GLN A 113 -13.35 5.40 -10.21
C GLN A 113 -12.16 6.15 -10.80
N LEU A 114 -11.00 6.08 -10.12
CA LEU A 114 -9.77 6.78 -10.53
C LEU A 114 -8.93 5.99 -11.55
N GLU A 115 -9.09 4.67 -11.62
CA GLU A 115 -8.27 3.80 -12.46
C GLU A 115 -8.68 3.87 -13.93
N LYS A 116 -7.69 4.12 -14.79
CA LYS A 116 -7.86 4.22 -16.25
C LYS A 116 -7.27 3.02 -16.98
N ASN A 117 -6.42 2.24 -16.31
CA ASN A 117 -5.80 1.05 -16.88
C ASN A 117 -6.76 -0.15 -16.77
N PRO A 118 -7.20 -0.76 -17.89
CA PRO A 118 -8.16 -1.86 -17.86
C PRO A 118 -7.72 -3.08 -17.05
N LYS A 119 -6.42 -3.41 -17.06
CA LYS A 119 -5.91 -4.56 -16.31
C LYS A 119 -5.99 -4.32 -14.81
N ARG A 120 -5.59 -3.13 -14.35
CA ARG A 120 -5.72 -2.76 -12.93
C ARG A 120 -7.17 -2.60 -12.50
N LEU A 121 -8.02 -2.12 -13.41
CA LEU A 121 -9.46 -2.03 -13.15
C LEU A 121 -10.07 -3.42 -12.94
N GLU A 122 -9.66 -4.40 -13.75
CA GLU A 122 -10.04 -5.81 -13.58
C GLU A 122 -9.58 -6.37 -12.23
N GLU A 123 -8.32 -6.13 -11.84
CA GLU A 123 -7.81 -6.50 -10.51
C GLU A 123 -8.65 -5.93 -9.38
N ILE A 124 -8.95 -4.62 -9.41
CA ILE A 124 -9.77 -3.94 -8.39
C ILE A 124 -11.20 -4.52 -8.35
N ASN A 125 -11.78 -4.84 -9.51
CA ASN A 125 -13.11 -5.45 -9.58
C ASN A 125 -13.14 -6.87 -8.99
N ASN A 126 -12.07 -7.64 -9.19
CA ASN A 126 -11.92 -8.96 -8.59
C ASN A 126 -11.81 -8.88 -7.06
N ASP A 127 -11.07 -7.90 -6.54
CA ASP A 127 -10.98 -7.64 -5.11
C ASP A 127 -12.34 -7.23 -4.54
N LEU A 128 -13.08 -6.33 -5.21
CA LEU A 128 -14.44 -5.94 -4.82
C LEU A 128 -15.38 -7.14 -4.77
N ALA A 129 -15.38 -7.97 -5.82
CA ALA A 129 -16.22 -9.16 -5.88
C ALA A 129 -15.90 -10.13 -4.72
N SER A 130 -14.61 -10.32 -4.42
CA SER A 130 -14.15 -11.15 -3.31
C SER A 130 -14.66 -10.62 -1.97
N VAL A 131 -14.52 -9.32 -1.71
CA VAL A 131 -14.98 -8.68 -0.47
C VAL A 131 -16.51 -8.72 -0.34
N HIS A 132 -17.27 -8.43 -1.40
CA HIS A 132 -18.72 -8.52 -1.39
C HIS A 132 -19.23 -9.94 -1.13
N SER A 133 -18.53 -10.95 -1.66
CA SER A 133 -18.87 -12.35 -1.40
C SER A 133 -18.73 -12.70 0.09
N ILE A 134 -17.70 -12.18 0.77
CA ILE A 134 -17.47 -12.36 2.20
C ILE A 134 -18.56 -11.65 2.99
N LEU A 135 -18.85 -10.39 2.65
CA LEU A 135 -19.90 -9.61 3.31
C LEU A 135 -21.27 -10.29 3.23
N LYS A 136 -21.65 -10.79 2.05
CA LYS A 136 -22.91 -11.53 1.84
C LYS A 136 -23.00 -12.84 2.62
N ARG A 137 -21.87 -13.49 2.90
CA ARG A 137 -21.80 -14.70 3.74
C ARG A 137 -21.88 -14.37 5.23
N SER A 138 -21.35 -13.22 5.64
CA SER A 138 -21.33 -12.76 7.03
C SER A 138 -22.62 -12.07 7.49
N SER A 139 -23.46 -11.57 6.59
CA SER A 139 -24.78 -11.09 6.97
C SER A 139 -25.61 -12.27 7.46
N PRO A 140 -26.12 -12.26 8.71
CA PRO A 140 -27.01 -13.31 9.15
C PRO A 140 -28.18 -13.34 8.17
N LYS A 141 -28.42 -14.51 7.56
CA LYS A 141 -29.73 -14.77 6.95
C LYS A 141 -30.71 -14.46 8.07
N CYS A 142 -31.48 -13.39 7.95
CA CYS A 142 -32.67 -13.23 8.77
C CYS A 142 -33.47 -14.53 8.54
N ALA A 143 -33.41 -15.41 9.53
CA ALA A 143 -34.30 -16.54 9.67
C ALA A 143 -35.72 -15.97 9.92
N PRO A 144 -36.75 -16.74 9.56
CA PRO A 144 -37.98 -16.29 8.90
C PRO A 144 -38.77 -15.19 9.63
#